data_AF-A0A4V2XI71-F1
#
_entry.id   AF-A0A4V2XI71-F1
#
_cell.length_a   1.000
_cell.length_b   1.000
_cell.length_c   1.000
_cell.angle_alpha   90.00
_cell.angle_beta   90.00
_cell.angle_gamma   90.00
#
_symmetry.space_group_name_H-M   'P 1'
#
loop_
_entity.id
_entity.type
_entity.pdbx_description
1 polymer ?
#
loop_
_entity_poly.entity_id
_entity_poly.type
_entity_poly.pdbx_seq_one_letter_code
_entity_poly.pdbx_strand_id
1 'polypeptide(L)'
;MREHADAYAGELIGEFAAEADDGLRCLLLELIAEARAPEALGVFRDQLESPDESLRFWAVRGLEMLDSREAEQVLERAREDGWIA
;
A
#
# COMPACT_ATOMS: atom_id res chain seq x y z
N MET A 1 10.19 -19.13 1.69
CA MET A 1 10.26 -18.05 2.72
C MET A 1 9.12 -17.04 2.50
N ARG A 2 7.89 -17.51 2.22
CA ARG A 2 6.68 -16.67 2.06
C ARG A 2 5.72 -16.80 3.25
N GLU A 3 5.71 -17.98 3.88
CA GLU A 3 4.80 -18.33 4.99
C GLU A 3 4.90 -17.46 6.26
N HIS A 4 5.90 -16.59 6.39
CA HIS A 4 6.00 -15.67 7.53
C HIS A 4 5.57 -14.23 7.22
N ALA A 5 5.62 -13.79 5.97
CA ALA A 5 5.33 -12.40 5.63
C ALA A 5 3.82 -12.12 5.72
N ASP A 6 3.01 -13.06 5.21
CA ASP A 6 1.54 -12.98 5.26
C ASP A 6 1.02 -12.93 6.71
N ALA A 7 1.70 -13.62 7.64
CA ALA A 7 1.26 -13.73 9.03
C ALA A 7 1.28 -12.39 9.79
N TYR A 8 2.11 -11.43 9.38
CA TYR A 8 2.20 -10.12 10.04
C TYR A 8 1.51 -9.00 9.26
N ALA A 9 1.02 -9.25 8.04
CA ALA A 9 0.38 -8.24 7.21
C ALA A 9 -0.84 -7.62 7.91
N GLY A 10 -1.69 -8.45 8.52
CA GLY A 10 -2.85 -7.97 9.28
C GLY A 10 -2.49 -7.08 10.48
N GLU A 11 -1.40 -7.39 11.18
CA GLU A 11 -0.90 -6.58 12.30
C GLU A 11 -0.37 -5.23 11.79
N LEU A 12 0.48 -5.25 10.75
CA LEU A 12 1.00 -4.02 10.14
C LEU A 12 -0.11 -3.11 9.60
N ILE A 13 -1.14 -3.68 8.97
CA ILE A 13 -2.33 -2.95 8.52
C ILE A 13 -3.06 -2.30 9.71
N GLY A 14 -3.20 -3.03 10.82
CA GLY A 14 -3.79 -2.51 12.05
C GLY A 14 -3.01 -1.34 12.65
N GLU A 15 -1.68 -1.49 12.75
CA GLU A 15 -0.78 -0.44 13.24
C GLU A 15 -0.81 0.80 12.32
N PHE A 16 -0.78 0.62 10.99
CA PHE A 16 -0.89 1.73 10.03
C PHE A 16 -2.20 2.49 10.18
N ALA A 17 -3.31 1.80 10.47
CA ALA A 17 -4.61 2.45 10.68
C ALA A 17 -4.68 3.24 12.00
N ALA A 18 -3.95 2.80 13.03
CA ALA A 18 -3.93 3.43 14.35
C ALA A 18 -2.90 4.57 14.46
N GLU A 19 -1.86 4.55 13.63
CA GLU A 19 -0.74 5.49 13.70
C GLU A 19 -1.10 6.88 13.17
N ALA A 20 -0.70 7.91 13.93
CA ALA A 20 -0.96 9.32 13.66
C ALA A 20 0.30 10.09 13.24
N ASP A 21 1.50 9.60 13.54
CA ASP A 21 2.74 10.19 13.08
C ASP A 21 3.00 9.86 11.61
N ASP A 22 3.01 10.87 10.74
CA ASP A 22 3.15 10.69 9.28
C ASP A 22 4.46 9.97 8.88
N GLY A 23 5.54 10.17 9.64
CA GLY A 23 6.81 9.48 9.41
C GLY A 23 6.71 7.98 9.68
N LEU A 24 6.11 7.60 10.81
CA LEU A 24 5.86 6.20 11.14
C LEU A 24 4.84 5.56 10.19
N ARG A 25 3.81 6.30 9.77
CA ARG A 25 2.85 5.83 8.74
C ARG A 25 3.56 5.46 7.44
N CYS A 26 4.53 6.26 7.01
CA CYS A 26 5.32 5.95 5.81
C CYS A 26 6.13 4.66 5.96
N LEU A 27 6.81 4.48 7.10
CA LEU A 27 7.57 3.26 7.39
C LEU A 27 6.67 2.02 7.46
N LEU A 28 5.49 2.14 8.07
CA LEU A 28 4.51 1.05 8.11
C LEU A 28 4.00 0.70 6.71
N LEU A 29 3.72 1.70 5.86
CA LEU A 29 3.23 1.45 4.51
C LEU A 29 4.30 0.78 3.61
N GLU A 30 5.57 1.12 3.80
CA GLU A 30 6.71 0.42 3.20
C GLU A 30 6.73 -1.07 3.60
N LEU A 31 6.64 -1.36 4.90
CA LEU A 31 6.62 -2.75 5.39
C LEU A 31 5.41 -3.54 4.88
N ILE A 32 4.23 -2.91 4.79
CA ILE A 32 3.03 -3.51 4.20
C ILE A 32 3.27 -3.84 2.72
N ALA A 33 3.93 -2.96 1.95
CA ALA A 33 4.30 -3.21 0.56
C ALA A 33 5.26 -4.40 0.43
N GLU A 34 6.28 -4.49 1.29
CA GLU A 34 7.24 -5.59 1.29
C GLU A 34 6.63 -6.94 1.67
N ALA A 35 5.57 -6.95 2.47
CA ALA A 35 4.82 -8.17 2.81
C ALA A 35 4.12 -8.79 1.60
N ARG A 36 3.73 -7.98 0.59
CA ARG A 36 3.04 -8.40 -0.64
C ARG A 36 1.78 -9.22 -0.40
N ALA A 37 1.12 -8.98 0.72
CA ALA A 37 -0.07 -9.69 1.14
C ALA A 37 -1.30 -9.13 0.39
N PRO A 38 -2.09 -9.96 -0.32
CA PRO A 38 -3.22 -9.49 -1.13
C PRO A 38 -4.24 -8.65 -0.36
N GLU A 39 -4.43 -8.90 0.93
CA GLU A 39 -5.32 -8.12 1.81
C GLU A 39 -4.93 -6.64 1.94
N ALA A 40 -3.67 -6.27 1.64
CA ALA A 40 -3.20 -4.90 1.68
C ALA A 40 -3.67 -4.05 0.48
N LEU A 41 -4.31 -4.65 -0.53
CA LEU A 41 -4.77 -3.93 -1.73
C LEU A 41 -5.62 -2.71 -1.38
N GLY A 42 -6.54 -2.86 -0.42
CA GLY A 42 -7.39 -1.77 0.04
C GLY A 42 -6.57 -0.62 0.65
N VAL A 43 -5.55 -0.94 1.46
CA VAL A 43 -4.69 0.05 2.09
C VAL A 43 -3.97 0.89 1.05
N PHE A 44 -3.34 0.25 0.04
CA PHE A 44 -2.64 1.00 -0.99
C PHE A 44 -3.59 1.85 -1.83
N ARG A 45 -4.73 1.30 -2.26
CA ARG A 45 -5.73 2.04 -3.04
C ARG A 45 -6.13 3.33 -2.31
N ASP A 46 -6.43 3.24 -1.02
CA ASP A 46 -6.92 4.37 -0.24
C ASP A 46 -5.83 5.46 -0.04
N GLN A 47 -4.54 5.11 -0.18
CA GLN A 47 -3.43 6.06 -0.07
C GLN A 47 -3.03 6.72 -1.39
N LEU A 48 -3.58 6.32 -2.55
CA LEU A 48 -3.30 6.96 -3.84
C LEU A 48 -3.75 8.43 -3.89
N GLU A 49 -4.77 8.79 -3.12
CA GLU A 49 -5.30 10.16 -2.99
C GLU A 49 -4.65 10.93 -1.83
N SER A 50 -3.73 10.33 -1.08
CA SER A 50 -3.12 10.98 0.08
C SER A 50 -2.44 12.29 -0.31
N PRO A 51 -2.56 13.38 0.47
CA PRO A 51 -1.79 14.60 0.21
C PRO A 51 -0.29 14.40 0.43
N ASP A 52 0.12 13.37 1.18
CA ASP A 52 1.51 13.02 1.42
C ASP A 52 2.11 12.26 0.22
N GLU A 53 3.12 12.86 -0.42
CA GLU A 53 3.86 12.28 -1.54
C GLU A 53 4.52 10.94 -1.20
N SER A 54 4.99 10.76 0.03
CA SER A 54 5.66 9.54 0.48
C SER A 54 4.67 8.40 0.63
N LEU A 55 3.47 8.68 1.15
CA LEU A 55 2.38 7.70 1.22
C LEU A 55 1.88 7.33 -0.18
N ARG A 56 1.72 8.30 -1.09
CA ARG A 56 1.37 8.01 -2.49
C ARG A 56 2.43 7.16 -3.18
N PHE A 57 3.71 7.46 -2.97
CA PHE A 57 4.82 6.68 -3.52
C PHE A 57 4.71 5.21 -3.09
N TRP A 58 4.59 4.95 -1.78
CA TRP A 58 4.49 3.59 -1.27
C TRP A 58 3.19 2.89 -1.64
N ALA A 59 2.09 3.62 -1.81
CA ALA A 59 0.85 3.08 -2.37
C ALA A 59 1.04 2.51 -3.77
N VAL A 60 1.70 3.27 -4.67
CA VAL A 60 2.00 2.80 -6.03
C VAL A 60 2.93 1.60 -6.00
N ARG A 61 4.03 1.68 -5.22
CA ARG A 61 4.97 0.56 -5.09
C ARG A 61 4.30 -0.70 -4.54
N GLY A 62 3.43 -0.56 -3.55
CA GLY A 62 2.67 -1.66 -2.96
C GLY A 62 1.78 -2.35 -3.99
N LEU A 63 1.00 -1.59 -4.76
CA LEU A 63 0.16 -2.13 -5.83
C LEU A 63 0.99 -2.85 -6.91
N GLU A 64 2.12 -2.28 -7.33
CA GLU A 64 3.04 -2.94 -8.26
C GLU A 64 3.60 -4.27 -7.69
N MET A 65 3.91 -4.30 -6.39
CA MET A 65 4.48 -5.47 -5.72
C MET A 65 3.46 -6.59 -5.44
N LEU A 66 2.16 -6.26 -5.39
CA LEU A 66 1.09 -7.26 -5.34
C LEU A 66 1.02 -8.10 -6.62
N ASP A 67 1.48 -7.57 -7.76
CA ASP A 67 1.59 -8.30 -9.04
C ASP A 67 0.29 -9.07 -9.38
N SER A 68 -0.84 -8.39 -9.20
CA SER A 68 -2.17 -8.95 -9.38
C SER A 68 -2.99 -8.13 -10.35
N ARG A 69 -3.90 -8.79 -11.07
CA ARG A 69 -4.80 -8.14 -12.04
C ARG A 69 -5.65 -7.05 -11.40
N GLU A 70 -6.04 -7.21 -10.14
CA GLU A 70 -6.83 -6.20 -9.42
C GLU A 70 -5.98 -4.96 -9.11
N ALA A 71 -4.72 -5.15 -8.68
CA ALA A 71 -3.80 -4.05 -8.45
C ALA A 71 -3.45 -3.30 -9.74
N GLU A 72 -3.29 -4.01 -10.87
CA GLU A 72 -3.12 -3.40 -12.19
C GLU A 72 -4.30 -2.48 -12.56
N GLN A 73 -5.55 -2.95 -12.36
CA GLN A 73 -6.75 -2.16 -12.62
C GLN A 73 -6.81 -0.89 -11.76
N VAL A 74 -6.41 -0.98 -10.49
CA VAL A 74 -6.34 0.19 -9.61
C VAL A 74 -5.31 1.20 -10.13
N LEU A 75 -4.13 0.75 -10.55
CA LEU A 75 -3.10 1.63 -11.13
C LEU A 75 -3.53 2.26 -12.45
N GLU A 76 -4.17 1.50 -13.34
CA GLU A 76 -4.75 2.02 -14.58
C GLU A 76 -5.77 3.12 -14.29
N ARG A 77 -6.69 2.86 -13.36
CA ARG A 77 -7.71 3.84 -12.96
C ARG A 77 -7.09 5.11 -12.37
N ALA A 78 -6.08 4.96 -11.52
CA ALA A 78 -5.38 6.10 -10.93
C ALA A 78 -4.65 6.97 -11.96
N ARG A 79 -4.15 6.37 -13.06
CA ARG A 79 -3.59 7.13 -14.20
C ARG A 79 -4.68 7.89 -14.96
N GLU A 80 -5.83 7.26 -15.21
CA GLU A 80 -6.98 7.92 -15.86
C GLU A 80 -7.49 9.11 -15.06
N ASP A 81 -7.54 8.95 -13.73
CA ASP A 81 -8.00 9.98 -12.79
C ASP A 81 -6.91 11.05 -12.52
N GLY A 82 -5.69 10.87 -13.04
CA GLY A 82 -4.59 11.83 -12.98
C GLY A 82 -3.87 11.89 -11.62
N TRP A 83 -4.02 10.86 -10.78
CA TRP A 83 -3.38 10.78 -9.46
C TRP A 83 -1.92 10.33 -9.53
N ILE A 84 -1.58 9.57 -10.57
CA ILE A 84 -0.23 9.08 -10.82
C ILE A 84 0.13 9.28 -12.30
N ALA A 85 1.40 9.60 -12.57
CA ALA A 85 1.91 9.91 -13.91
C ALA A 85 2.35 8.66 -14.69
#